data_AF-A0AAU5FB48-F1
#
_entry.id   AF-A0AAU5FB48-F1
#
_cell.length_a   1.000
_cell.length_b   1.000
_cell.length_c   1.000
_cell.angle_alpha   90.00
_cell.angle_beta   90.00
_cell.angle_gamma   90.00
#
_symmetry.space_group_name_H-M   'P 1'
#
loop_
_entity.id
_entity.type
_entity.pdbx_description
1 polymer ?
#
loop_
_entity_poly.entity_id
_entity_poly.type
_entity_poly.pdbx_seq_one_letter_code
_entity_poly.pdbx_strand_id
1 'polypeptide(L)'
;MEALAIRLSQLDSHVEGAIRVVMFYDTLMRRRVDLPALARASAGLAECVAGIRLHSAGRPMRLSPDGREATTPPRPASTKVPITLDEEEIGAVWLERPGPPGSLDEVLLDRLAIAAAAVVERYGPARTTMADPALVELVVSTDSDEASRARALRLLGFAAELPVHVAAVRSRLPLDQVAGLLCPDRPVKAAPIGDVGVVLATTLDPTRFPAGVRAGIGAAATPDRSWREARTALRFTTPRQPVVHYDGLGALALLAQVPQDAARDNADVAAVARIAANPDDLETLDAYCATGSLRRAADRLHLHHSSVSRRLEQIGRTLGLELTEPTGLIRARLALTAWQLLDE
;
A
#
# COMPACT_ATOMS: atom_id res chain seq x y z
N MET A 1 -60.18 16.25 18.34
CA MET A 1 -60.04 14.85 17.88
C MET A 1 -59.62 14.74 16.41
N GLU A 2 -60.06 15.64 15.51
CA GLU A 2 -59.62 15.64 14.09
C GLU A 2 -58.10 15.77 13.88
N ALA A 3 -57.42 16.65 14.62
CA ALA A 3 -55.96 16.81 14.49
C ALA A 3 -55.16 15.54 14.90
N LEU A 4 -55.72 14.72 15.78
CA LEU A 4 -55.15 13.42 16.18
C LEU A 4 -55.44 12.34 15.15
N ALA A 5 -56.65 12.32 14.57
CA ALA A 5 -57.03 11.39 13.50
C ALA A 5 -56.25 11.65 12.20
N ILE A 6 -55.99 12.91 11.86
CA ILE A 6 -55.13 13.29 10.72
C ILE A 6 -53.67 12.90 10.99
N ARG A 7 -53.17 13.09 12.22
CA ARG A 7 -51.82 12.63 12.58
C ARG A 7 -51.71 11.10 12.53
N LEU A 8 -52.71 10.37 12.99
CA LEU A 8 -52.75 8.90 12.94
C LEU A 8 -52.82 8.38 11.49
N SER A 9 -53.63 8.98 10.62
CA SER A 9 -53.68 8.58 9.20
C SER A 9 -52.42 8.99 8.41
N GLN A 10 -51.78 10.10 8.79
CA GLN A 10 -50.46 10.48 8.29
C GLN A 10 -49.36 9.52 8.79
N LEU A 11 -49.45 9.04 10.03
CA LEU A 11 -48.57 8.02 10.57
C LEU A 11 -48.76 6.68 9.85
N ASP A 12 -50.00 6.24 9.61
CA ASP A 12 -50.29 5.00 8.88
C ASP A 12 -49.79 5.05 7.42
N SER A 13 -50.01 6.16 6.71
CA SER A 13 -49.50 6.35 5.33
C SER A 13 -47.98 6.49 5.26
N HIS A 14 -47.35 7.11 6.27
CA HIS A 14 -45.90 7.16 6.38
C HIS A 14 -45.31 5.77 6.69
N VAL A 15 -45.91 5.00 7.59
CA VAL A 15 -45.49 3.63 7.93
C VAL A 15 -45.64 2.69 6.74
N GLU A 16 -46.76 2.75 6.02
CA GLU A 16 -46.93 2.00 4.76
C GLU A 16 -45.89 2.42 3.72
N GLY A 17 -45.62 3.72 3.59
CA GLY A 17 -44.58 4.27 2.71
C GLY A 17 -43.20 3.73 3.06
N ALA A 18 -42.83 3.72 4.35
CA ALA A 18 -41.57 3.20 4.83
C ALA A 18 -41.42 1.70 4.53
N ILE A 19 -42.45 0.89 4.75
CA ILE A 19 -42.46 -0.55 4.43
C ILE A 19 -42.24 -0.76 2.92
N ARG A 20 -42.87 0.05 2.06
CA ARG A 20 -42.66 -0.04 0.60
C ARG A 20 -41.23 0.29 0.21
N VAL A 21 -40.61 1.29 0.84
CA VAL A 21 -39.19 1.62 0.64
C VAL A 21 -38.31 0.44 1.03
N VAL A 22 -38.55 -0.20 2.19
CA VAL A 22 -37.80 -1.40 2.60
C VAL A 22 -37.93 -2.52 1.56
N MET A 23 -39.16 -2.87 1.18
CA MET A 23 -39.44 -3.93 0.20
C MET A 23 -38.81 -3.65 -1.18
N PHE A 24 -38.74 -2.38 -1.58
CA PHE A 24 -38.07 -1.96 -2.79
C PHE A 24 -36.57 -2.29 -2.76
N TYR A 25 -35.86 -1.88 -1.70
CA TYR A 25 -34.43 -2.17 -1.56
C TYR A 25 -34.16 -3.66 -1.38
N ASP A 26 -34.99 -4.39 -0.62
CA ASP A 26 -34.88 -5.84 -0.50
C ASP A 26 -34.99 -6.54 -1.87
N THR A 27 -35.86 -6.04 -2.75
CA THR A 27 -36.01 -6.54 -4.12
C THR A 27 -34.74 -6.29 -4.94
N LEU A 28 -34.17 -5.09 -4.84
CA LEU A 28 -32.91 -4.75 -5.52
C LEU A 28 -31.75 -5.62 -5.01
N MET A 29 -31.66 -5.85 -3.70
CA MET A 29 -30.64 -6.70 -3.09
C MET A 29 -30.77 -8.16 -3.52
N ARG A 30 -32.00 -8.70 -3.59
CA ARG A 30 -32.26 -10.05 -4.13
C ARG A 30 -31.84 -10.18 -5.59
N ARG A 31 -32.06 -9.14 -6.41
CA ARG A 31 -31.67 -9.08 -7.83
C ARG A 31 -30.19 -8.81 -8.07
N ARG A 32 -29.41 -8.55 -7.01
CA ARG A 32 -27.96 -8.33 -7.07
C ARG A 32 -27.57 -7.18 -8.02
N VAL A 33 -28.30 -6.07 -7.94
CA VAL A 33 -28.00 -4.88 -8.77
C VAL A 33 -26.65 -4.26 -8.40
N ASP A 34 -25.99 -3.63 -9.37
CA ASP A 34 -24.75 -2.88 -9.16
C ASP A 34 -25.02 -1.45 -8.63
N LEU A 35 -23.97 -0.71 -8.24
CA LEU A 35 -24.10 0.66 -7.72
C LEU A 35 -24.79 1.62 -8.72
N PRO A 36 -24.48 1.61 -10.03
CA PRO A 36 -25.23 2.36 -11.04
C PRO A 36 -26.73 2.06 -11.06
N ALA A 37 -27.11 0.79 -11.06
CA ALA A 37 -28.53 0.42 -11.06
C ALA A 37 -29.21 0.77 -9.73
N LEU A 38 -28.50 0.66 -8.60
CA LEU A 38 -29.00 1.07 -7.29
C LEU A 38 -29.29 2.58 -7.25
N ALA A 39 -28.31 3.42 -7.62
CA ALA A 39 -28.49 4.88 -7.69
C ALA A 39 -29.65 5.27 -8.63
N ARG A 40 -29.80 4.56 -9.75
CA ARG A 40 -30.85 4.82 -10.75
C ARG A 40 -32.23 4.54 -10.19
N ALA A 41 -32.36 3.38 -9.55
CA ALA A 41 -33.60 2.95 -8.93
C ALA A 41 -33.99 3.89 -7.77
N SER A 42 -33.02 4.33 -6.97
CA SER A 42 -33.23 5.31 -5.90
C SER A 42 -33.64 6.69 -6.42
N ALA A 43 -33.04 7.17 -7.51
CA ALA A 43 -33.43 8.42 -8.15
C ALA A 43 -34.88 8.37 -8.67
N GLY A 44 -35.28 7.24 -9.26
CA GLY A 44 -36.65 6.99 -9.69
C GLY A 44 -37.63 6.97 -8.53
N LEU A 45 -37.30 6.27 -7.44
CA LEU A 45 -38.14 6.20 -6.22
C LEU A 45 -38.28 7.55 -5.51
N ALA A 46 -37.19 8.33 -5.46
CA ALA A 46 -37.18 9.63 -4.80
C ALA A 46 -37.75 10.76 -5.69
N GLU A 47 -37.90 10.53 -6.99
CA GLU A 47 -38.28 11.54 -8.00
C GLU A 47 -37.35 12.77 -8.01
N CYS A 48 -36.09 12.59 -7.59
CA CYS A 48 -35.04 13.60 -7.66
C CYS A 48 -33.68 12.96 -7.93
N VAL A 49 -32.63 13.78 -8.09
CA VAL A 49 -31.28 13.23 -8.29
C VAL A 49 -30.82 12.52 -7.02
N ALA A 50 -30.39 11.27 -7.16
CA ALA A 50 -29.76 10.50 -6.11
C ALA A 50 -28.26 10.38 -6.37
N GLY A 51 -27.47 10.57 -5.32
CA GLY A 51 -26.02 10.53 -5.37
C GLY A 51 -25.43 9.44 -4.51
N ILE A 52 -24.37 8.80 -5.01
CA ILE A 52 -23.53 7.85 -4.26
C ILE A 52 -22.07 8.25 -4.47
N ARG A 53 -21.31 8.34 -3.39
CA ARG A 53 -19.86 8.58 -3.41
C ARG A 53 -19.19 7.61 -2.47
N LEU A 54 -18.24 6.83 -2.98
CA LEU A 54 -17.34 6.02 -2.17
C LEU A 54 -16.01 6.76 -1.99
N HIS A 55 -15.33 6.59 -0.87
CA HIS A 55 -13.98 7.14 -0.67
C HIS A 55 -12.95 6.51 -1.63
N SER A 56 -13.16 5.24 -2.03
CA SER A 56 -12.30 4.51 -2.97
C SER A 56 -12.56 4.86 -4.45
N ALA A 57 -13.71 5.44 -4.79
CA ALA A 57 -14.07 5.82 -6.14
C ALA A 57 -13.94 7.34 -6.31
N GLY A 58 -12.99 7.80 -7.13
CA GLY A 58 -12.64 9.23 -7.24
C GLY A 58 -13.78 10.15 -7.70
N ARG A 59 -14.79 9.62 -8.43
CA ARG A 59 -15.90 10.42 -8.96
C ARG A 59 -17.24 10.04 -8.32
N PRO A 60 -18.01 11.02 -7.79
CA PRO A 60 -19.38 10.77 -7.32
C PRO A 60 -20.29 10.38 -8.48
N MET A 61 -21.12 9.37 -8.25
CA MET A 61 -22.18 8.98 -9.17
C MET A 61 -23.44 9.77 -8.83
N ARG A 62 -24.00 10.46 -9.81
CA ARG A 62 -25.23 11.24 -9.68
C ARG A 62 -26.20 10.84 -10.78
N LEU A 63 -27.32 10.23 -10.43
CA LEU A 63 -28.32 9.81 -11.40
C LEU A 63 -29.63 10.58 -11.20
N SER A 64 -30.22 11.05 -12.29
CA SER A 64 -31.52 11.70 -12.32
C SER A 64 -32.67 10.69 -12.41
N PRO A 65 -33.92 11.10 -12.12
CA PRO A 65 -35.10 10.22 -12.15
C PRO A 65 -35.38 9.59 -13.52
N ASP A 66 -34.94 10.22 -14.60
CA ASP A 66 -35.00 9.70 -15.98
C ASP A 66 -33.96 8.59 -16.24
N GLY A 67 -33.13 8.29 -15.24
CA GLY A 67 -32.14 7.22 -15.22
C GLY A 67 -30.82 7.54 -15.90
N ARG A 68 -30.60 8.80 -16.29
CA ARG A 68 -29.36 9.30 -16.90
C ARG A 68 -28.41 9.87 -15.84
N GLU A 69 -27.15 10.05 -16.21
CA GLU A 69 -26.20 10.78 -15.37
C GLU A 69 -26.60 12.26 -15.33
N ALA A 70 -26.63 12.83 -14.12
CA ALA A 70 -27.08 14.20 -13.91
C ALA A 70 -26.10 15.19 -14.55
N THR A 71 -26.51 15.80 -15.66
CA THR A 71 -25.72 16.79 -16.41
C THR A 71 -25.82 18.21 -15.86
N THR A 72 -26.79 18.46 -14.97
CA THR A 72 -26.95 19.75 -14.30
C THR A 72 -25.88 19.95 -13.22
N PRO A 73 -25.43 21.19 -12.97
CA PRO A 73 -24.50 21.49 -11.89
C PRO A 73 -25.05 20.96 -10.56
N PRO A 74 -24.19 20.43 -9.68
CA PRO A 74 -24.61 19.81 -8.44
C PRO A 74 -25.37 20.81 -7.58
N ARG A 75 -26.61 20.45 -7.19
CA ARG A 75 -27.34 21.21 -6.19
C ARG A 75 -26.86 20.81 -4.81
N PRO A 76 -26.99 21.68 -3.78
CA PRO A 76 -26.73 21.29 -2.41
C PRO A 76 -27.57 20.05 -2.06
N ALA A 77 -26.95 19.07 -1.43
CA ALA A 77 -27.67 17.90 -0.93
C ALA A 77 -28.75 18.36 0.06
N SER A 78 -30.01 17.99 -0.20
CA SER A 78 -31.13 18.25 0.72
C SER A 78 -31.00 17.42 2.00
N THR A 79 -30.42 16.22 1.90
CA THR A 79 -30.07 15.35 3.02
C THR A 79 -28.94 14.42 2.57
N LYS A 80 -28.01 14.09 3.49
CA LYS A 80 -26.84 13.23 3.25
C LYS A 80 -26.68 12.26 4.41
N VAL A 81 -26.46 10.98 4.11
CA VAL A 81 -26.26 9.90 5.08
C VAL A 81 -24.93 9.18 4.78
N PRO A 82 -24.09 8.89 5.78
CA PRO A 82 -22.86 8.13 5.59
C PRO A 82 -23.16 6.69 5.18
N ILE A 83 -22.29 6.10 4.36
CA ILE A 83 -22.27 4.66 4.09
C ILE A 83 -21.28 4.05 5.08
N THR A 84 -21.73 3.15 5.93
CA THR A 84 -20.88 2.47 6.92
C THR A 84 -20.79 0.98 6.59
N LEU A 85 -19.57 0.44 6.60
CA LEU A 85 -19.28 -0.99 6.45
C LEU A 85 -18.21 -1.35 7.49
N ASP A 86 -18.44 -2.40 8.29
CA ASP A 86 -17.55 -2.81 9.40
C ASP A 86 -17.18 -1.64 10.35
N GLU A 87 -18.16 -0.82 10.74
CA GLU A 87 -18.00 0.37 11.60
C GLU A 87 -17.18 1.53 11.00
N GLU A 88 -16.77 1.45 9.73
CA GLU A 88 -16.01 2.49 9.03
C GLU A 88 -16.88 3.25 8.01
N GLU A 89 -16.76 4.59 7.93
CA GLU A 89 -17.42 5.40 6.91
C GLU A 89 -16.71 5.26 5.54
N ILE A 90 -17.31 4.49 4.64
CA ILE A 90 -16.75 4.19 3.31
C ILE A 90 -17.23 5.13 2.21
N GLY A 91 -18.15 6.03 2.53
CA GLY A 91 -18.74 6.94 1.55
C GLY A 91 -19.97 7.66 2.08
N ALA A 92 -20.75 8.23 1.17
CA ALA A 92 -22.02 8.86 1.49
C ALA A 92 -23.03 8.73 0.34
N VAL A 93 -24.30 8.75 0.72
CA VAL A 93 -25.45 8.82 -0.18
C VAL A 93 -26.24 10.11 0.09
N TRP A 94 -26.83 10.70 -0.94
CA TRP A 94 -27.61 11.94 -0.78
C TRP A 94 -28.72 12.06 -1.82
N LEU A 95 -29.67 12.95 -1.54
CA LEU A 95 -30.71 13.39 -2.47
C LEU A 95 -30.56 14.89 -2.76
N GLU A 96 -30.81 15.29 -4.00
CA GLU A 96 -30.83 16.71 -4.42
C GLU A 96 -32.25 17.16 -4.74
N ARG A 97 -33.05 17.43 -3.71
CA ARG A 97 -34.41 17.96 -3.89
C ARG A 97 -34.41 19.46 -4.20
N PRO A 98 -35.33 19.95 -5.05
CA PRO A 98 -35.56 21.38 -5.27
C PRO A 98 -36.22 22.09 -4.07
N GLY A 99 -36.74 21.35 -3.08
CA GLY A 99 -37.46 21.85 -1.91
C GLY A 99 -37.04 21.13 -0.63
N PRO A 100 -37.83 21.26 0.46
CA PRO A 100 -37.51 20.59 1.74
C PRO A 100 -37.47 19.06 1.59
N PRO A 101 -36.78 18.34 2.49
CA PRO A 101 -36.78 16.89 2.50
C PRO A 101 -38.19 16.31 2.52
N GLY A 102 -38.41 15.27 1.72
CA GLY A 102 -39.64 14.50 1.72
C GLY A 102 -39.76 13.67 3.00
N SER A 103 -41.00 13.32 3.38
CA SER A 103 -41.26 12.57 4.62
C SER A 103 -40.62 11.17 4.65
N LEU A 104 -40.29 10.58 3.49
CA LEU A 104 -39.67 9.25 3.38
C LEU A 104 -38.17 9.30 3.08
N ASP A 105 -37.57 10.49 2.96
CA ASP A 105 -36.18 10.64 2.52
C ASP A 105 -35.18 10.01 3.48
N GLU A 106 -35.45 10.11 4.79
CA GLU A 106 -34.62 9.52 5.83
C GLU A 106 -34.57 8.00 5.69
N VAL A 107 -35.74 7.35 5.63
CA VAL A 107 -35.85 5.89 5.43
C VAL A 107 -35.24 5.45 4.09
N LEU A 108 -35.43 6.24 3.03
CA LEU A 108 -34.84 5.95 1.72
C LEU A 108 -33.32 6.03 1.76
N LEU A 109 -32.76 7.06 2.37
CA LEU A 109 -31.31 7.25 2.47
C LEU A 109 -30.67 6.21 3.39
N ASP A 110 -31.32 5.84 4.50
CA ASP A 110 -30.86 4.75 5.37
C ASP A 110 -30.80 3.43 4.61
N ARG A 111 -31.87 3.09 3.87
CA ARG A 111 -31.90 1.86 3.08
C ARG A 111 -30.94 1.90 1.89
N LEU A 112 -30.75 3.06 1.27
CA LEU A 112 -29.75 3.27 0.23
C LEU A 112 -28.33 3.09 0.77
N ALA A 113 -28.02 3.63 1.95
CA ALA A 113 -26.71 3.47 2.59
C ALA A 113 -26.41 2.00 2.88
N ILE A 114 -27.36 1.27 3.48
CA ILE A 114 -27.23 -0.16 3.76
C ILE A 114 -27.07 -0.97 2.46
N ALA A 115 -27.90 -0.69 1.45
CA ALA A 115 -27.83 -1.37 0.16
C ALA A 115 -26.49 -1.08 -0.56
N ALA A 116 -26.01 0.16 -0.51
CA ALA A 116 -24.73 0.53 -1.07
C ALA A 116 -23.58 -0.19 -0.37
N ALA A 117 -23.61 -0.27 0.97
CA ALA A 117 -22.63 -1.05 1.75
C ALA A 117 -22.62 -2.53 1.34
N ALA A 118 -23.79 -3.16 1.21
CA ALA A 118 -23.90 -4.56 0.79
C ALA A 118 -23.43 -4.82 -0.65
N VAL A 119 -23.63 -3.87 -1.56
CA VAL A 119 -23.10 -3.95 -2.94
C VAL A 119 -21.58 -3.77 -2.93
N VAL A 120 -21.04 -2.86 -2.11
CA VAL A 120 -19.59 -2.66 -1.94
C VAL A 120 -18.94 -3.88 -1.31
N GLU A 121 -19.54 -4.49 -0.30
CA GLU A 121 -19.03 -5.72 0.31
C GLU A 121 -18.95 -6.88 -0.70
N ARG A 122 -19.93 -6.95 -1.61
CA ARG A 122 -20.05 -8.03 -2.60
C ARG A 122 -19.15 -7.88 -3.82
N TYR A 123 -19.03 -6.65 -4.34
CA TYR A 123 -18.34 -6.36 -5.60
C TYR A 123 -17.09 -5.49 -5.42
N GLY A 124 -16.85 -5.01 -4.21
CA GLY A 124 -15.63 -4.32 -3.87
C GLY A 124 -14.44 -5.27 -3.88
N PRO A 125 -13.22 -4.75 -4.07
CA PRO A 125 -12.01 -5.50 -3.79
C PRO A 125 -12.09 -6.06 -2.37
N ALA A 126 -11.77 -7.35 -2.18
CA ALA A 126 -11.67 -7.91 -0.84
C ALA A 126 -10.79 -6.98 0.01
N ARG A 127 -11.26 -6.53 1.18
CA ARG A 127 -10.46 -5.68 2.09
C ARG A 127 -9.26 -6.41 2.67
N THR A 128 -9.17 -7.72 2.44
CA THR A 128 -8.03 -8.54 2.83
C THR A 128 -6.74 -7.94 2.29
N THR A 129 -5.78 -7.79 3.18
CA THR A 129 -4.42 -7.39 2.80
C THR A 129 -3.83 -8.39 1.81
N MET A 130 -4.18 -9.68 1.92
CA MET A 130 -3.81 -10.67 0.92
C MET A 130 -4.61 -10.49 -0.37
N ALA A 131 -3.88 -10.46 -1.48
CA ALA A 131 -4.39 -10.45 -2.84
C ALA A 131 -4.13 -11.77 -3.55
N ASP A 132 -4.83 -11.99 -4.66
CA ASP A 132 -4.48 -13.03 -5.63
C ASP A 132 -3.07 -12.76 -6.20
N PRO A 133 -2.10 -13.68 -6.02
CA PRO A 133 -0.76 -13.53 -6.57
C PRO A 133 -0.73 -13.24 -8.08
N ALA A 134 -1.66 -13.79 -8.86
CA ALA A 134 -1.71 -13.56 -10.30
C ALA A 134 -2.04 -12.10 -10.65
N LEU A 135 -2.93 -11.46 -9.88
CA LEU A 135 -3.24 -10.04 -10.05
C LEU A 135 -2.05 -9.16 -9.65
N VAL A 136 -1.36 -9.51 -8.58
CA VAL A 136 -0.17 -8.77 -8.14
C VAL A 136 0.97 -8.91 -9.16
N GLU A 137 1.17 -10.12 -9.70
CA GLU A 137 2.15 -10.38 -10.75
C GLU A 137 1.86 -9.58 -12.02
N LEU A 138 0.60 -9.49 -12.46
CA LEU A 138 0.20 -8.62 -13.57
C LEU A 138 0.50 -7.13 -13.32
N VAL A 139 0.43 -6.67 -12.07
CA VAL A 139 0.76 -5.28 -11.74
C VAL A 139 2.26 -5.03 -11.89
N VAL A 140 3.09 -5.92 -11.35
CA VAL A 140 4.55 -5.74 -11.25
C VAL A 140 5.34 -6.32 -12.42
N SER A 141 4.68 -7.00 -13.36
CA SER A 141 5.33 -7.58 -14.53
C SER A 141 5.69 -6.51 -15.57
N THR A 142 6.89 -6.65 -16.14
CA THR A 142 7.37 -5.85 -17.26
C THR A 142 6.66 -6.18 -18.58
N ASP A 143 6.10 -7.39 -18.68
CA ASP A 143 5.47 -7.90 -19.90
C ASP A 143 3.99 -7.53 -20.00
N SER A 144 3.42 -6.98 -18.91
CA SER A 144 2.03 -6.54 -18.88
C SER A 144 1.85 -5.19 -19.56
N ASP A 145 0.86 -5.11 -20.45
CA ASP A 145 0.42 -3.85 -21.05
C ASP A 145 -0.28 -2.95 -20.01
N GLU A 146 -0.33 -1.65 -20.30
CA GLU A 146 -0.86 -0.64 -19.39
C GLU A 146 -2.35 -0.86 -19.07
N ALA A 147 -3.15 -1.37 -20.02
CA ALA A 147 -4.57 -1.60 -19.79
C ALA A 147 -4.82 -2.80 -18.87
N SER A 148 -4.04 -3.87 -19.04
CA SER A 148 -4.04 -5.04 -18.16
C SER A 148 -3.59 -4.67 -16.75
N ARG A 149 -2.51 -3.88 -16.61
CA ARG A 149 -2.03 -3.37 -15.32
C ARG A 149 -3.07 -2.49 -14.63
N ALA A 150 -3.64 -1.52 -15.34
CA ALA A 150 -4.68 -0.65 -14.79
C ALA A 150 -5.93 -1.45 -14.37
N ARG A 151 -6.30 -2.49 -15.12
CA ARG A 151 -7.38 -3.40 -14.73
C ARG A 151 -7.03 -4.18 -13.46
N ALA A 152 -5.84 -4.74 -13.36
CA ALA A 152 -5.40 -5.46 -12.17
C ALA A 152 -5.38 -4.56 -10.93
N LEU A 153 -4.83 -3.35 -11.04
CA LEU A 153 -4.86 -2.34 -9.96
C LEU A 153 -6.28 -2.01 -9.51
N ARG A 154 -7.23 -1.83 -10.43
CA ARG A 154 -8.64 -1.60 -10.09
C ARG A 154 -9.27 -2.80 -9.37
N LEU A 155 -9.01 -4.02 -9.83
CA LEU A 155 -9.49 -5.25 -9.16
C LEU A 155 -8.91 -5.41 -7.76
N LEU A 156 -7.70 -4.90 -7.54
CA LEU A 156 -7.01 -4.84 -6.26
C LEU A 156 -7.47 -3.67 -5.37
N GLY A 157 -8.30 -2.75 -5.88
CA GLY A 157 -8.84 -1.63 -5.12
C GLY A 157 -8.02 -0.36 -5.12
N PHE A 158 -7.01 -0.25 -5.98
CA PHE A 158 -6.27 0.97 -6.18
C PHE A 158 -7.01 1.90 -7.17
N ALA A 159 -7.19 3.15 -6.76
CA ALA A 159 -7.73 4.19 -7.63
C ALA A 159 -6.70 4.60 -8.70
N ALA A 160 -7.16 4.85 -9.93
CA ALA A 160 -6.28 5.15 -11.07
C ALA A 160 -5.48 6.46 -10.92
N GLU A 161 -5.90 7.36 -10.03
CA GLU A 161 -5.32 8.69 -9.84
C GLU A 161 -4.25 8.72 -8.73
N LEU A 162 -4.16 7.66 -7.91
CA LEU A 162 -3.23 7.60 -6.80
C LEU A 162 -1.97 6.81 -7.20
N PRO A 163 -0.77 7.30 -6.83
CA PRO A 163 0.45 6.53 -7.04
C PRO A 163 0.39 5.24 -6.22
N VAL A 164 0.91 4.15 -6.80
CA VAL A 164 1.07 2.87 -6.12
C VAL A 164 2.56 2.64 -5.91
N HIS A 165 2.96 2.55 -4.64
CA HIS A 165 4.31 2.20 -4.23
C HIS A 165 4.44 0.69 -4.08
N VAL A 166 5.63 0.18 -4.39
CA VAL A 166 5.95 -1.23 -4.32
C VAL A 166 7.07 -1.47 -3.32
N ALA A 167 6.87 -2.39 -2.39
CA ALA A 167 7.91 -2.92 -1.53
C ALA A 167 8.13 -4.43 -1.76
N ALA A 168 9.39 -4.83 -1.70
CA ALA A 168 9.84 -6.20 -1.69
C ALA A 168 10.20 -6.58 -0.26
N VAL A 169 9.58 -7.62 0.28
CA VAL A 169 9.61 -7.95 1.70
C VAL A 169 10.08 -9.39 1.90
N ARG A 170 11.07 -9.57 2.79
CA ARG A 170 11.44 -10.85 3.39
C ARG A 170 11.13 -10.79 4.88
N SER A 171 10.27 -11.69 5.35
CA SER A 171 9.75 -11.68 6.71
C SER A 171 9.50 -13.09 7.22
N ARG A 172 9.69 -13.30 8.53
CA ARG A 172 9.19 -14.48 9.24
C ARG A 172 7.75 -14.32 9.72
N LEU A 173 7.27 -13.08 9.81
CA LEU A 173 5.87 -12.76 10.10
C LEU A 173 5.02 -12.97 8.85
N PRO A 174 3.75 -13.40 9.01
CA PRO A 174 2.79 -13.44 7.91
C PRO A 174 2.71 -12.11 7.15
N LEU A 175 2.72 -12.17 5.82
CA LEU A 175 2.85 -10.99 4.96
C LEU A 175 1.66 -10.03 5.10
N ASP A 176 0.47 -10.55 5.38
CA ASP A 176 -0.74 -9.79 5.67
C ASP A 176 -0.62 -8.95 6.95
N GLN A 177 0.00 -9.49 8.00
CA GLN A 177 0.28 -8.74 9.23
C GLN A 177 1.27 -7.61 8.97
N VAL A 178 2.34 -7.89 8.22
CA VAL A 178 3.31 -6.85 7.83
C VAL A 178 2.61 -5.74 7.06
N ALA A 179 1.85 -6.10 6.01
CA ALA A 179 1.22 -5.13 5.14
C ALA A 179 0.08 -4.34 5.82
N GLY A 180 -0.69 -4.95 6.73
CA GLY A 180 -1.69 -4.25 7.53
C GLY A 180 -1.09 -3.15 8.44
N LEU A 181 0.11 -3.36 8.97
CA LEU A 181 0.81 -2.37 9.79
C LEU A 181 1.32 -1.18 8.97
N LEU A 182 1.71 -1.41 7.71
CA LEU A 182 2.25 -0.36 6.83
C LEU A 182 1.20 0.69 6.45
N CYS A 183 -0.06 0.28 6.32
CA CYS A 183 -1.18 1.11 5.84
C CYS A 183 -2.50 0.71 6.49
N PRO A 184 -2.76 1.10 7.75
CA PRO A 184 -4.02 0.77 8.42
C PRO A 184 -5.23 1.49 7.78
N ASP A 185 -5.06 2.73 7.31
CA ASP A 185 -6.17 3.59 6.86
C ASP A 185 -6.27 3.72 5.32
N ARG A 186 -5.50 2.90 4.58
CA ARG A 186 -5.37 3.02 3.11
C ARG A 186 -5.30 1.65 2.45
N PRO A 187 -5.71 1.53 1.18
CA PRO A 187 -5.65 0.25 0.49
C PRO A 187 -4.20 -0.25 0.40
N VAL A 188 -4.01 -1.47 0.92
CA VAL A 188 -2.77 -2.23 0.85
C VAL A 188 -3.08 -3.63 0.36
N LYS A 189 -2.25 -4.12 -0.55
CA LYS A 189 -2.34 -5.47 -1.11
C LYS A 189 -0.99 -6.13 -1.09
N ALA A 190 -0.97 -7.37 -0.67
CA ALA A 190 0.24 -8.15 -0.56
C ALA A 190 0.02 -9.56 -1.10
N ALA A 191 1.05 -10.09 -1.75
CA ALA A 191 1.08 -11.45 -2.21
C ALA A 191 2.53 -11.94 -2.32
N PRO A 192 2.80 -13.23 -2.08
CA PRO A 192 4.10 -13.82 -2.39
C PRO A 192 4.27 -13.93 -3.92
N ILE A 193 5.45 -13.56 -4.42
CA ILE A 193 5.93 -13.89 -5.76
C ILE A 193 7.29 -14.58 -5.60
N GLY A 194 7.32 -15.90 -5.80
CA GLY A 194 8.49 -16.71 -5.47
C GLY A 194 8.78 -16.69 -3.96
N ASP A 195 10.02 -16.37 -3.60
CA ASP A 195 10.52 -16.28 -2.21
C ASP A 195 10.35 -14.88 -1.59
N VAL A 196 9.81 -13.91 -2.33
CA VAL A 196 9.69 -12.51 -1.89
C VAL A 196 8.22 -12.10 -1.81
N GLY A 197 7.85 -11.45 -0.71
CA GLY A 197 6.55 -10.79 -0.58
C GLY A 197 6.52 -9.47 -1.35
N VAL A 198 5.52 -9.27 -2.18
CA VAL A 198 5.20 -7.96 -2.76
C VAL A 198 4.21 -7.27 -1.84
N VAL A 199 4.44 -5.98 -1.56
CA VAL A 199 3.43 -5.10 -0.95
C VAL A 199 3.20 -3.93 -1.90
N LEU A 200 1.94 -3.77 -2.31
CA LEU A 200 1.41 -2.64 -3.06
C LEU A 200 0.63 -1.75 -2.09
N ALA A 201 0.94 -0.46 -2.05
CA ALA A 201 0.25 0.48 -1.19
C ALA A 201 0.25 1.89 -1.79
N THR A 202 -0.75 2.71 -1.45
CA THR A 202 -0.78 4.12 -1.90
C THR A 202 0.22 5.02 -1.17
N THR A 203 0.75 4.54 -0.05
CA THR A 203 1.79 5.17 0.77
C THR A 203 2.59 4.06 1.43
N LEU A 204 3.87 4.25 1.68
CA LEU A 204 4.66 3.33 2.50
C LEU A 204 5.38 4.14 3.56
N ASP A 205 5.05 3.90 4.83
CA ASP A 205 5.78 4.47 5.95
C ASP A 205 6.89 3.49 6.38
N PRO A 206 8.17 3.80 6.10
CA PRO A 206 9.27 2.90 6.42
C PRO A 206 9.45 2.67 7.92
N THR A 207 8.91 3.54 8.77
CA THR A 207 9.01 3.41 10.23
C THR A 207 8.06 2.35 10.80
N ARG A 208 7.09 1.90 9.99
CA ARG A 208 6.07 0.92 10.40
C ARG A 208 6.45 -0.53 10.08
N PHE A 209 7.60 -0.78 9.46
CA PHE A 209 8.07 -2.14 9.27
C PHE A 209 8.40 -2.77 10.64
N PRO A 210 7.84 -3.96 10.95
CA PRO A 210 8.12 -4.63 12.21
C PRO A 210 9.59 -5.02 12.33
N ALA A 211 10.05 -5.16 13.58
CA ALA A 211 11.36 -5.74 13.85
C ALA A 211 11.48 -7.14 13.23
N GLY A 212 12.62 -7.44 12.61
CA GLY A 212 12.87 -8.71 11.95
C GLY A 212 12.35 -8.82 10.51
N VAL A 213 11.66 -7.79 10.00
CA VAL A 213 11.29 -7.68 8.58
C VAL A 213 12.40 -6.97 7.81
N ARG A 214 12.78 -7.50 6.65
CA ARG A 214 13.64 -6.82 5.69
C ARG A 214 12.81 -6.34 4.51
N ALA A 215 12.99 -5.10 4.11
CA ALA A 215 12.21 -4.49 3.03
C ALA A 215 13.06 -3.60 2.11
N GLY A 216 12.90 -3.78 0.81
CA GLY A 216 13.34 -2.83 -0.20
C GLY A 216 12.15 -2.07 -0.76
N ILE A 217 12.27 -0.75 -0.91
CA ILE A 217 11.19 0.13 -1.40
C ILE A 217 11.61 0.74 -2.74
N GLY A 218 10.78 0.57 -3.77
CA GLY A 218 10.99 1.15 -5.10
C GLY A 218 10.63 2.64 -5.14
N ALA A 219 11.29 3.40 -6.01
CA ALA A 219 11.08 4.84 -6.14
C ALA A 219 10.36 5.23 -7.45
N ALA A 220 10.40 4.36 -8.45
CA ALA A 220 9.76 4.59 -9.73
C ALA A 220 8.23 4.70 -9.62
N ALA A 221 7.66 5.54 -10.48
CA ALA A 221 6.22 5.76 -10.58
C ALA A 221 5.46 4.56 -11.18
N THR A 222 6.09 3.79 -12.07
CA THR A 222 5.45 2.61 -12.65
C THR A 222 5.70 1.37 -11.78
N PRO A 223 4.67 0.55 -11.48
CA PRO A 223 4.81 -0.59 -10.58
C PRO A 223 5.84 -1.64 -11.02
N ASP A 224 6.01 -1.87 -12.33
CA ASP A 224 6.98 -2.83 -12.87
C ASP A 224 8.43 -2.44 -12.58
N ARG A 225 8.74 -1.14 -12.73
CA ARG A 225 10.06 -0.60 -12.45
C ARG A 225 10.26 -0.48 -10.95
N SER A 226 9.24 -0.02 -10.23
CA SER A 226 9.24 0.07 -8.76
C SER A 226 9.49 -1.30 -8.13
N TRP A 227 8.94 -2.37 -8.70
CA TRP A 227 9.21 -3.73 -8.26
C TRP A 227 10.68 -4.16 -8.46
N ARG A 228 11.26 -3.90 -9.64
CA ARG A 228 12.69 -4.19 -9.89
C ARG A 228 13.60 -3.41 -8.93
N GLU A 229 13.28 -2.15 -8.70
CA GLU A 229 13.99 -1.27 -7.77
C GLU A 229 13.84 -1.76 -6.32
N ALA A 230 12.63 -2.11 -5.89
CA ALA A 230 12.34 -2.66 -4.57
C ALA A 230 13.10 -3.97 -4.33
N ARG A 231 13.09 -4.90 -5.29
CA ARG A 231 13.88 -6.13 -5.22
C ARG A 231 15.36 -5.83 -5.12
N THR A 232 15.87 -4.89 -5.89
CA THR A 232 17.28 -4.48 -5.81
C THR A 232 17.59 -3.93 -4.43
N ALA A 233 16.78 -3.01 -3.91
CA ALA A 233 16.95 -2.43 -2.59
C ALA A 233 16.89 -3.47 -1.45
N LEU A 234 16.03 -4.48 -1.58
CA LEU A 234 15.93 -5.58 -0.62
C LEU A 234 17.27 -6.33 -0.47
N ARG A 235 18.06 -6.46 -1.54
CA ARG A 235 19.39 -7.09 -1.51
C ARG A 235 20.42 -6.31 -0.69
N PHE A 236 20.25 -4.99 -0.57
CA PHE A 236 21.11 -4.13 0.25
C PHE A 236 20.68 -4.07 1.72
N THR A 237 19.63 -4.79 2.12
CA THR A 237 19.19 -4.80 3.52
C THR A 237 20.19 -5.55 4.40
N THR A 238 20.46 -5.00 5.57
CA THR A 238 21.32 -5.61 6.59
C THR A 238 20.55 -5.70 7.91
N PRO A 239 21.02 -6.48 8.91
CA PRO A 239 20.40 -6.46 10.24
C PRO A 239 20.29 -5.06 10.87
N ARG A 240 21.19 -4.15 10.51
CA ARG A 240 21.25 -2.77 11.03
C ARG A 240 20.54 -1.75 10.13
N GLN A 241 20.29 -2.13 8.88
CA GLN A 241 19.53 -1.36 7.92
C GLN A 241 18.49 -2.29 7.25
N PRO A 242 17.44 -2.68 8.00
CA PRO A 242 16.46 -3.66 7.53
C PRO A 242 15.55 -3.11 6.44
N VAL A 243 15.38 -1.78 6.36
CA VAL A 243 14.57 -1.11 5.34
C VAL A 243 15.47 -0.22 4.50
N VAL A 244 15.43 -0.40 3.17
CA VAL A 244 16.24 0.33 2.20
C VAL A 244 15.34 0.91 1.12
N HIS A 245 15.47 2.22 0.86
CA HIS A 245 14.85 2.86 -0.29
C HIS A 245 15.82 2.86 -1.48
N TYR A 246 15.31 2.54 -2.66
CA TYR A 246 16.14 2.42 -3.86
C TYR A 246 16.78 3.75 -4.28
N ASP A 247 16.07 4.87 -4.16
CA ASP A 247 16.59 6.21 -4.47
C ASP A 247 17.78 6.60 -3.59
N GLY A 248 17.81 6.14 -2.34
CA GLY A 248 18.91 6.33 -1.41
C GLY A 248 20.19 5.55 -1.76
N LEU A 249 20.13 4.55 -2.65
CA LEU A 249 21.31 3.77 -3.05
C LEU A 249 22.22 4.51 -4.02
N GLY A 250 21.66 5.39 -4.86
CA GLY A 250 22.42 6.07 -5.92
C GLY A 250 23.26 5.09 -6.76
N ALA A 251 24.56 5.39 -6.92
CA ALA A 251 25.47 4.56 -7.72
C ALA A 251 25.71 3.16 -7.12
N LEU A 252 25.45 2.93 -5.83
CA LEU A 252 25.62 1.60 -5.23
C LEU A 252 24.68 0.56 -5.84
N ALA A 253 23.50 0.96 -6.31
CA ALA A 253 22.54 0.07 -6.97
C ALA A 253 23.13 -0.64 -8.21
N LEU A 254 24.16 -0.06 -8.85
CA LEU A 254 24.86 -0.68 -9.97
C LEU A 254 25.61 -1.95 -9.56
N LEU A 255 26.07 -2.06 -8.31
CA LEU A 255 26.75 -3.26 -7.82
C LEU A 255 25.84 -4.49 -7.87
N ALA A 256 24.52 -4.32 -7.73
CA ALA A 256 23.58 -5.42 -7.82
C ALA A 256 23.46 -6.01 -9.25
N GLN A 257 23.95 -5.30 -10.27
CA GLN A 257 23.96 -5.76 -11.66
C GLN A 257 25.24 -6.54 -12.00
N VAL A 258 26.25 -6.51 -11.12
CA VAL A 258 27.49 -7.26 -11.31
C VAL A 258 27.20 -8.76 -11.18
N PRO A 259 27.58 -9.60 -12.16
CA PRO A 259 27.44 -11.04 -12.05
C PRO A 259 28.13 -11.59 -10.80
N GLN A 260 27.50 -12.53 -10.09
CA GLN A 260 28.03 -13.05 -8.84
C GLN A 260 29.44 -13.65 -8.98
N ASP A 261 29.72 -14.36 -10.08
CA ASP A 261 31.04 -14.97 -10.30
C ASP A 261 32.12 -13.90 -10.52
N ALA A 262 31.81 -12.84 -11.28
CA ALA A 262 32.71 -11.70 -11.45
C ALA A 262 32.98 -10.96 -10.12
N ALA A 263 31.97 -10.86 -9.25
CA ALA A 263 32.13 -10.30 -7.91
C ALA A 263 32.99 -11.22 -7.02
N ARG A 264 32.80 -12.55 -7.05
CA ARG A 264 33.62 -13.52 -6.30
C ARG A 264 35.09 -13.52 -6.73
N ASP A 265 35.35 -13.37 -8.03
CA ASP A 265 36.70 -13.33 -8.60
C ASP A 265 37.44 -12.01 -8.34
N ASN A 266 36.74 -10.97 -7.89
CA ASN A 266 37.36 -9.70 -7.54
C ASN A 266 38.22 -9.83 -6.28
N ALA A 267 39.48 -9.37 -6.35
CA ALA A 267 40.45 -9.50 -5.26
C ALA A 267 40.01 -8.84 -3.94
N ASP A 268 39.36 -7.66 -4.00
CA ASP A 268 38.92 -6.95 -2.79
C ASP A 268 37.74 -7.70 -2.14
N VAL A 269 36.79 -8.18 -2.94
CA VAL A 269 35.63 -8.96 -2.47
C VAL A 269 36.08 -10.30 -1.87
N ALA A 270 36.99 -11.02 -2.53
CA ALA A 270 37.57 -12.25 -2.01
C ALA A 270 38.36 -12.01 -0.70
N ALA A 271 38.99 -10.85 -0.55
CA ALA A 271 39.64 -10.47 0.70
C ALA A 271 38.64 -10.19 1.83
N VAL A 272 37.50 -9.54 1.53
CA VAL A 272 36.40 -9.40 2.50
C VAL A 272 35.85 -10.76 2.93
N ALA A 273 35.68 -11.70 2.00
CA ALA A 273 35.24 -13.06 2.32
C ALA A 273 36.18 -13.77 3.31
N ARG A 274 37.50 -13.53 3.21
CA ARG A 274 38.48 -14.03 4.20
C ARG A 274 38.34 -13.35 5.56
N ILE A 275 38.06 -12.05 5.59
CA ILE A 275 37.79 -11.30 6.83
C ILE A 275 36.51 -11.80 7.51
N ALA A 276 35.48 -12.12 6.73
CA ALA A 276 34.21 -12.64 7.21
C ALA A 276 34.33 -13.98 7.96
N ALA A 277 35.45 -14.70 7.82
CA ALA A 277 35.74 -15.87 8.65
C ALA A 277 35.88 -15.54 10.15
N ASN A 278 36.14 -14.28 10.50
CA ASN A 278 36.13 -13.78 11.87
C ASN A 278 35.03 -12.70 12.04
N PRO A 279 33.93 -13.02 12.76
CA PRO A 279 32.82 -12.08 12.97
C PRO A 279 33.23 -10.73 13.56
N ASP A 280 34.18 -10.73 14.49
CA ASP A 280 34.68 -9.50 15.13
C ASP A 280 35.39 -8.57 14.14
N ASP A 281 36.16 -9.14 13.20
CA ASP A 281 36.89 -8.37 12.20
C ASP A 281 35.93 -7.82 11.14
N LEU A 282 34.93 -8.62 10.73
CA LEU A 282 33.87 -8.17 9.84
C LEU A 282 33.04 -7.05 10.48
N GLU A 283 32.66 -7.19 11.74
CA GLU A 283 31.92 -6.15 12.47
C GLU A 283 32.75 -4.87 12.62
N THR A 284 34.06 -5.02 12.86
CA THR A 284 34.99 -3.88 12.92
C THR A 284 35.09 -3.17 11.58
N LEU A 285 35.25 -3.92 10.48
CA LEU A 285 35.32 -3.38 9.12
C LEU A 285 34.02 -2.65 8.76
N ASP A 286 32.86 -3.25 9.04
CA ASP A 286 31.55 -2.67 8.75
C ASP A 286 31.27 -1.41 9.58
N ALA A 287 31.62 -1.42 10.88
CA ALA A 287 31.49 -0.23 11.74
C ALA A 287 32.40 0.93 11.27
N TYR A 288 33.62 0.63 10.84
CA TYR A 288 34.52 1.65 10.30
C TYR A 288 34.06 2.14 8.92
N CYS A 289 33.62 1.24 8.03
CA CYS A 289 33.02 1.59 6.75
C CYS A 289 31.81 2.51 6.93
N ALA A 290 30.92 2.23 7.89
CA ALA A 290 29.75 3.08 8.14
C ALA A 290 30.10 4.48 8.68
N THR A 291 31.18 4.61 9.46
CA THR A 291 31.47 5.84 10.21
C THR A 291 32.60 6.69 9.64
N GLY A 292 33.55 6.07 8.93
CA GLY A 292 34.79 6.70 8.46
C GLY A 292 35.68 7.23 9.59
N SER A 293 35.47 6.79 10.84
CA SER A 293 36.13 7.36 12.01
C SER A 293 36.43 6.29 13.05
N LEU A 294 37.69 6.21 13.49
CA LEU A 294 38.13 5.28 14.52
C LEU A 294 37.34 5.45 15.82
N ARG A 295 37.13 6.70 16.25
CA ARG A 295 36.42 7.01 17.48
C ARG A 295 34.96 6.59 17.41
N ARG A 296 34.26 6.96 16.33
CA ARG A 296 32.85 6.58 16.16
C ARG A 296 32.66 5.07 15.97
N ALA A 297 33.60 4.40 15.30
CA ALA A 297 33.61 2.94 15.20
C ALA A 297 33.81 2.30 16.58
N ALA A 298 34.77 2.80 17.38
CA ALA A 298 35.02 2.33 18.74
C ALA A 298 33.81 2.53 19.67
N ASP A 299 33.19 3.71 19.63
CA ASP A 299 31.97 4.01 20.39
C ASP A 299 30.83 3.04 20.00
N ARG A 300 30.66 2.77 18.70
CA ARG A 300 29.64 1.85 18.17
C ARG A 300 29.88 0.39 18.54
N LEU A 301 31.14 -0.05 18.61
CA LEU A 301 31.52 -1.40 18.98
C LEU A 301 31.66 -1.58 20.50
N HIS A 302 31.51 -0.51 21.28
CA HIS A 302 31.82 -0.49 22.71
C HIS A 302 33.24 -0.98 23.03
N LEU A 303 34.20 -0.62 22.16
CA LEU A 303 35.62 -0.98 22.30
C LEU A 303 36.46 0.27 22.57
N HIS A 304 37.67 0.07 23.08
CA HIS A 304 38.65 1.14 23.15
C HIS A 304 39.21 1.46 21.76
N HIS A 305 39.42 2.74 21.46
CA HIS A 305 39.90 3.20 20.14
C HIS A 305 41.21 2.54 19.69
N SER A 306 42.12 2.24 20.62
CA SER A 306 43.39 1.55 20.29
C SER A 306 43.18 0.09 19.86
N SER A 307 42.16 -0.58 20.39
CA SER A 307 41.79 -1.94 19.96
C SER A 307 41.24 -1.93 18.55
N VAL A 308 40.38 -0.97 18.23
CA VAL A 308 39.83 -0.79 16.87
C VAL A 308 40.92 -0.43 15.88
N SER A 309 41.84 0.47 16.23
CA SER A 309 42.99 0.82 15.38
C SER A 309 43.83 -0.41 15.01
N ARG A 310 44.21 -1.22 16.02
CA ARG A 310 45.01 -2.43 15.79
C ARG A 310 44.29 -3.46 14.92
N ARG A 311 42.98 -3.65 15.13
CA ARG A 311 42.16 -4.53 14.29
C ARG A 311 42.11 -4.01 12.85
N LEU A 312 41.89 -2.72 12.64
CA LEU A 312 41.85 -2.13 11.30
C LEU A 312 43.19 -2.22 10.57
N GLU A 313 44.32 -2.10 11.27
CA GLU A 313 45.64 -2.36 10.66
C GLU A 313 45.79 -3.81 10.17
N GLN A 314 45.29 -4.78 10.94
CA GLN A 314 45.30 -6.19 10.54
C GLN A 314 44.35 -6.45 9.36
N ILE A 315 43.16 -5.86 9.39
CA ILE A 315 42.17 -5.93 8.31
C ILE A 315 42.73 -5.31 7.03
N GLY A 316 43.33 -4.12 7.12
CA GLY A 316 43.97 -3.43 6.00
C GLY A 316 45.08 -4.26 5.35
N ARG A 317 45.92 -4.92 6.17
CA ARG A 317 46.94 -5.87 5.67
C ARG A 317 46.32 -7.07 4.95
N THR A 318 45.16 -7.55 5.39
CA THR A 318 44.45 -8.68 4.75
C THR A 318 43.79 -8.27 3.42
N LEU A 319 43.25 -7.04 3.35
CA LEU A 319 42.69 -6.44 2.13
C LEU A 319 43.77 -5.99 1.14
N GLY A 320 44.99 -5.72 1.62
CA GLY A 320 46.01 -5.03 0.82
C GLY A 320 45.64 -3.56 0.58
N LEU A 321 44.91 -2.93 1.51
CA LEU A 321 44.41 -1.56 1.42
C LEU A 321 44.83 -0.74 2.64
N GLU A 322 45.16 0.53 2.42
CA GLU A 322 45.32 1.51 3.49
C GLU A 322 43.95 2.09 3.83
N LEU A 323 43.30 1.57 4.88
CA LEU A 323 41.91 1.92 5.23
C LEU A 323 41.74 3.35 5.75
N THR A 324 42.82 3.96 6.25
CA THR A 324 42.78 5.33 6.74
C THR A 324 42.77 6.36 5.61
N GLU A 325 43.20 5.96 4.41
CA GLU A 325 43.18 6.81 3.21
C GLU A 325 41.81 6.77 2.52
N PRO A 326 41.30 7.90 2.00
CA PRO A 326 39.97 7.97 1.37
C PRO A 326 39.74 6.91 0.28
N THR A 327 40.75 6.67 -0.56
CA THR A 327 40.68 5.68 -1.64
C THR A 327 40.57 4.25 -1.10
N GLY A 328 41.32 3.92 -0.06
CA GLY A 328 41.27 2.59 0.56
C GLY A 328 39.93 2.35 1.26
N LEU A 329 39.41 3.36 1.97
CA LEU A 329 38.08 3.29 2.58
C LEU A 329 36.96 3.10 1.55
N ILE A 330 37.00 3.82 0.41
CA ILE A 330 36.00 3.66 -0.66
C ILE A 330 36.06 2.25 -1.25
N ARG A 331 37.25 1.73 -1.57
CA ARG A 331 37.41 0.37 -2.08
C ARG A 331 36.89 -0.67 -1.10
N ALA A 332 37.22 -0.54 0.19
CA ALA A 332 36.73 -1.42 1.23
C ALA A 332 35.19 -1.39 1.36
N ARG A 333 34.58 -0.21 1.29
CA ARG A 333 33.10 -0.06 1.29
C ARG A 333 32.43 -0.73 0.10
N LEU A 334 32.99 -0.56 -1.09
CA LEU A 334 32.47 -1.19 -2.31
C LEU A 334 32.63 -2.71 -2.25
N ALA A 335 33.78 -3.20 -1.80
CA ALA A 335 34.04 -4.62 -1.65
C ALA A 335 33.14 -5.27 -0.59
N LEU A 336 32.93 -4.60 0.55
CA LEU A 336 32.03 -5.07 1.61
C LEU A 336 30.59 -5.15 1.11
N THR A 337 30.11 -4.10 0.43
CA THR A 337 28.77 -4.09 -0.16
C THR A 337 28.61 -5.18 -1.23
N ALA A 338 29.59 -5.33 -2.13
CA ALA A 338 29.55 -6.36 -3.16
C ALA A 338 29.57 -7.78 -2.57
N TRP A 339 30.34 -8.00 -1.50
CA TRP A 339 30.35 -9.26 -0.76
C TRP A 339 28.99 -9.56 -0.12
N GLN A 340 28.36 -8.58 0.53
CA GLN A 340 27.01 -8.74 1.12
C GLN A 340 25.94 -9.12 0.08
N LEU A 341 26.08 -8.66 -1.17
CA LEU A 341 25.18 -8.99 -2.28
C LEU A 341 25.36 -10.43 -2.82
N LEU A 342 26.38 -11.17 -2.35
CA LEU A 342 26.61 -12.59 -2.67
C LEU A 342 25.86 -13.53 -1.71
N ASP A 343 25.61 -13.11 -0.47
CA ASP A 343 25.04 -13.91 0.63
C ASP A 343 23.49 -13.94 0.62
N GLU A 344 22.88 -14.07 -0.56
CA GLU A 344 21.40 -14.14 -0.69
C GLU A 344 20.75 -15.39 -0.12
#